data_AF-A0A832UMV8-F1
#
_entry.id   AF-A0A832UMV8-F1
#
_cell.length_a   1.000
_cell.length_b   1.000
_cell.length_c   1.000
_cell.angle_alpha   90.00
_cell.angle_beta   90.00
_cell.angle_gamma   90.00
#
_symmetry.space_group_name_H-M   'P 1'
#
loop_
_entity.id
_entity.type
_entity.pdbx_description
1 polymer ?
#
loop_
_entity_poly.entity_id
_entity_poly.type
_entity_poly.pdbx_seq_one_letter_code
_entity_poly.pdbx_strand_id
1 'polypeptide(L)'
;MMHEFVLPSSIFLIIVVAMYVLSIYKNIQKTDAAALYVFNNVFDIVVILVGISGIMALVEVVIPAGFFAHAFDSLSKLILTAIGGTILGSITAGPPILSYPIAKAMLDEGIVLGTIGAFISAWSLIDPISLPVEIRFLGKKFAFWRFFMSFIVASIVGVTMSILL
;
A
#
# COMPACT_ATOMS: atom_id res chain seq x y z
N MET A 1 -20.20 -6.13 10.45
CA MET A 1 -18.91 -5.81 9.80
C MET A 1 -19.09 -5.01 8.51
N MET A 2 -19.87 -5.46 7.50
CA MET A 2 -20.09 -4.64 6.28
C MET A 2 -20.84 -3.31 6.53
N HIS A 3 -21.78 -3.26 7.48
CA HIS A 3 -22.55 -2.03 7.76
C HIS A 3 -21.74 -0.89 8.42
N GLU A 4 -20.63 -1.18 9.10
CA GLU A 4 -19.84 -0.15 9.80
C GLU A 4 -18.95 0.67 8.85
N PHE A 5 -18.51 0.08 7.74
CA PHE A 5 -17.76 0.81 6.70
C PHE A 5 -18.65 1.63 5.77
N VAL A 6 -19.92 1.23 5.62
CA VAL A 6 -20.87 1.90 4.71
C VAL A 6 -21.29 3.27 5.25
N LEU A 7 -21.41 3.45 6.57
CA LEU A 7 -21.87 4.72 7.15
C LEU A 7 -20.92 5.90 6.89
N PRO A 8 -19.60 5.82 7.16
CA PRO A 8 -18.68 6.94 6.92
C PRO A 8 -18.50 7.25 5.43
N SER A 9 -18.43 6.22 4.60
CA SER A 9 -18.25 6.36 3.15
C SER A 9 -19.50 6.93 2.47
N SER A 10 -20.70 6.56 2.93
CA SER A 10 -21.95 7.14 2.44
C SER A 10 -22.11 8.62 2.81
N ILE A 11 -21.69 9.04 4.02
CA ILE A 11 -21.70 10.47 4.40
C ILE A 11 -20.80 11.30 3.48
N PHE A 12 -19.59 10.81 3.20
CA PHE A 12 -18.65 11.51 2.32
C PHE A 12 -19.20 11.63 0.89
N LEU A 13 -19.83 10.57 0.37
CA LEU A 13 -20.48 10.59 -0.95
C LEU A 13 -21.65 11.56 -1.01
N ILE A 14 -22.47 11.65 0.04
CA ILE A 14 -23.57 12.61 0.12
C ILE A 14 -23.03 14.05 0.04
N ILE A 15 -21.94 14.35 0.76
CA ILE A 15 -21.29 15.67 0.72
C ILE A 15 -20.78 15.98 -0.69
N VAL A 16 -20.08 15.02 -1.34
CA VAL A 16 -19.56 15.20 -2.70
C VAL A 16 -20.70 15.47 -3.68
N VAL A 17 -21.78 14.69 -3.63
CA VAL A 17 -22.96 14.89 -4.49
C VAL A 17 -23.59 16.26 -4.25
N ALA A 18 -23.78 16.66 -2.98
CA ALA A 18 -24.32 17.97 -2.65
C ALA A 18 -23.42 19.11 -3.17
N MET A 19 -22.10 18.98 -3.05
CA MET A 19 -21.15 19.96 -3.59
C MET A 19 -21.20 20.05 -5.12
N TYR A 20 -21.34 18.93 -5.82
CA TYR A 20 -21.51 18.91 -7.28
C TYR A 20 -22.83 19.56 -7.69
N VAL A 21 -23.93 19.24 -7.01
CA VAL A 21 -25.25 19.87 -7.24
C VAL A 21 -25.19 21.38 -7.02
N LEU A 22 -24.56 21.84 -5.95
CA LEU A 22 -24.36 23.28 -5.70
C LEU A 22 -23.43 23.93 -6.74
N SER A 23 -22.44 23.20 -7.24
CA SER A 23 -21.50 23.67 -8.26
C SER A 23 -22.20 23.90 -9.61
N ILE A 24 -23.13 23.02 -10.00
CA ILE A 24 -23.93 23.13 -11.23
C ILE A 24 -24.65 24.49 -11.28
N TYR A 25 -25.26 24.91 -10.16
CA TYR A 25 -25.97 26.19 -10.08
C TYR A 25 -25.04 27.41 -10.17
N LYS A 26 -23.74 27.27 -9.85
CA LYS A 26 -22.76 28.36 -9.93
C LYS A 26 -22.12 28.47 -11.31
N ASN A 27 -21.66 27.36 -11.88
CA ASN A 27 -20.97 27.36 -13.17
C ASN A 27 -20.88 25.94 -13.77
N ILE A 28 -21.85 25.59 -14.62
CA ILE A 28 -21.92 24.27 -15.26
C ILE A 28 -20.65 23.91 -16.06
N GLN A 29 -20.03 24.87 -16.75
CA GLN A 29 -18.83 24.60 -17.56
C GLN A 29 -17.63 24.18 -16.70
N LYS A 30 -17.44 24.80 -15.52
CA LYS A 30 -16.42 24.39 -14.56
C LYS A 30 -16.77 23.07 -13.88
N THR A 31 -18.05 22.81 -13.63
CA THR A 31 -18.51 21.54 -13.05
C THR A 31 -18.27 20.37 -14.00
N ASP A 32 -18.56 20.54 -15.29
CA ASP A 32 -18.30 19.52 -16.32
C ASP A 32 -16.80 19.22 -16.44
N ALA A 33 -15.95 20.25 -16.44
CA ALA A 33 -14.51 20.07 -16.45
C ALA A 33 -14.00 19.31 -15.20
N ALA A 34 -14.55 19.60 -14.02
CA ALA A 34 -14.23 18.87 -12.79
C ALA A 34 -14.71 17.41 -12.83
N ALA A 35 -15.92 17.17 -13.35
CA ALA A 35 -16.47 15.82 -13.50
C ALA A 35 -15.62 14.98 -14.46
N LEU A 36 -15.20 15.55 -15.60
CA LEU A 36 -14.33 14.89 -16.56
C LEU A 36 -12.95 14.56 -15.97
N TYR A 37 -12.39 15.48 -15.18
CA TYR A 37 -11.13 15.25 -14.46
C TYR A 37 -11.24 14.10 -13.45
N VAL A 38 -12.33 14.05 -12.67
CA VAL A 38 -12.58 12.93 -11.75
C VAL A 38 -12.75 11.62 -12.51
N PHE A 39 -13.52 11.62 -13.60
CA PHE A 39 -13.73 10.43 -14.41
C PHE A 39 -12.41 9.87 -14.96
N ASN A 40 -11.57 10.72 -15.55
CA ASN A 40 -10.26 10.29 -16.07
C ASN A 40 -9.36 9.73 -14.96
N ASN A 41 -9.28 10.40 -13.81
CA ASN A 41 -8.50 9.88 -12.67
C ASN A 41 -9.01 8.54 -12.15
N VAL A 42 -10.33 8.38 -12.02
CA VAL A 42 -10.92 7.10 -11.59
C VAL A 42 -10.63 6.01 -12.62
N PHE A 43 -10.75 6.32 -13.90
CA PHE A 43 -10.41 5.39 -14.97
C PHE A 43 -8.94 4.96 -14.91
N ASP A 44 -8.01 5.90 -14.75
CA ASP A 44 -6.58 5.62 -14.60
C ASP A 44 -6.31 4.72 -13.39
N ILE A 45 -6.93 5.00 -12.24
CA ILE A 45 -6.81 4.16 -11.04
C ILE A 45 -7.34 2.75 -11.30
N VAL A 46 -8.50 2.61 -11.93
CA VAL A 46 -9.09 1.30 -12.25
C VAL A 46 -8.19 0.53 -13.21
N VAL A 47 -7.66 1.18 -14.25
CA VAL A 47 -6.73 0.55 -15.20
C VAL A 47 -5.45 0.08 -14.51
N ILE A 48 -4.88 0.91 -13.63
CA ILE A 48 -3.70 0.54 -12.82
C ILE A 48 -4.02 -0.66 -11.92
N LEU A 49 -5.17 -0.66 -11.25
CA LEU A 49 -5.58 -1.77 -10.39
C LEU A 49 -5.75 -3.06 -11.17
N VAL A 50 -6.48 -3.04 -12.30
CA VAL A 50 -6.69 -4.22 -13.14
C VAL A 50 -5.36 -4.72 -13.72
N GLY A 51 -4.54 -3.81 -14.24
CA GLY A 51 -3.24 -4.15 -14.82
C GLY A 51 -2.33 -4.83 -13.80
N ILE A 52 -2.28 -4.31 -12.58
CA ILE A 52 -1.39 -4.84 -11.54
C ILE A 52 -1.98 -6.08 -10.89
N SER A 53 -3.29 -6.17 -10.66
CA SER A 53 -3.93 -7.44 -10.27
C SER A 53 -3.68 -8.54 -11.30
N GLY A 54 -3.70 -8.21 -12.59
CA GLY A 54 -3.37 -9.14 -13.67
C GLY A 54 -1.90 -9.58 -13.64
N ILE A 55 -0.96 -8.64 -13.50
CA ILE A 55 0.47 -8.95 -13.32
C ILE A 55 0.69 -9.79 -12.07
N MET A 56 0.03 -9.47 -10.95
CA MET A 56 0.14 -10.24 -9.71
C MET A 56 -0.40 -11.64 -9.85
N ALA A 57 -1.55 -11.83 -10.51
CA ALA A 57 -2.08 -13.17 -10.80
C ALA A 57 -1.10 -13.98 -11.66
N LEU A 58 -0.44 -13.35 -12.64
CA LEU A 58 0.61 -14.00 -13.43
C LEU A 58 1.84 -14.32 -12.58
N VAL A 59 2.26 -13.39 -11.72
CA VAL A 59 3.38 -13.58 -10.80
C VAL A 59 3.07 -14.69 -9.80
N GLU A 60 1.85 -14.80 -9.27
CA GLU A 60 1.43 -15.90 -8.39
C GLU A 60 1.51 -17.26 -9.08
N VAL A 61 1.17 -17.33 -10.37
CA VAL A 61 1.36 -18.56 -11.18
C VAL A 61 2.84 -18.86 -11.44
N VAL A 62 3.69 -17.84 -11.50
CA VAL A 62 5.13 -17.97 -11.78
C VAL A 62 5.95 -18.21 -10.51
N ILE A 63 5.52 -17.68 -9.37
CA ILE A 63 6.13 -17.89 -8.07
C ILE A 63 5.88 -19.36 -7.68
N PRO A 64 6.93 -20.17 -7.50
CA PRO A 64 6.76 -21.54 -7.07
C PRO A 64 6.04 -21.59 -5.73
N ALA A 65 5.12 -22.53 -5.57
CA ALA A 65 4.44 -22.75 -4.30
C ALA A 65 5.48 -22.93 -3.17
N GLY A 66 5.36 -22.12 -2.12
CA GLY A 66 6.26 -22.15 -0.97
C GLY A 66 7.49 -21.25 -1.12
N PHE A 67 7.53 -20.34 -2.11
CA PHE A 67 8.61 -19.38 -2.24
C PHE A 67 8.76 -18.50 -0.99
N PHE A 68 7.67 -17.94 -0.49
CA PHE A 68 7.69 -17.13 0.73
C PHE A 68 7.96 -18.02 1.93
N ALA A 69 7.33 -19.19 2.00
CA ALA A 69 7.59 -20.15 3.07
C ALA A 69 9.10 -20.43 3.18
N HIS A 70 9.77 -20.83 2.10
CA HIS A 70 11.22 -21.06 2.08
C HIS A 70 12.05 -19.81 2.38
N ALA A 71 11.64 -18.64 1.89
CA ALA A 71 12.34 -17.38 2.16
C ALA A 71 12.35 -17.03 3.66
N PHE A 72 11.27 -17.35 4.37
CA PHE A 72 11.09 -17.03 5.79
C PHE A 72 11.33 -18.21 6.76
N ASP A 73 11.37 -19.46 6.28
CA ASP A 73 11.56 -20.67 7.11
C ASP A 73 12.93 -20.68 7.82
N SER A 74 13.95 -20.11 7.17
CA SER A 74 15.28 -19.94 7.76
C SER A 74 15.32 -18.96 8.94
N LEU A 75 14.28 -18.15 9.13
CA LEU A 75 14.19 -17.11 10.15
C LEU A 75 13.39 -17.64 11.35
N SER A 76 14.09 -18.29 12.29
CA SER A 76 13.45 -18.94 13.45
C SER A 76 12.87 -17.99 14.52
N LYS A 77 13.14 -16.68 14.44
CA LYS A 77 12.72 -15.70 15.44
C LYS A 77 11.69 -14.72 14.83
N LEU A 78 10.59 -14.49 15.55
CA LEU A 78 9.52 -13.52 15.19
C LEU A 78 10.05 -12.13 14.82
N ILE A 79 11.13 -11.68 15.47
CA ILE A 79 11.78 -10.40 15.16
C ILE A 79 12.49 -10.45 13.81
N LEU A 80 13.13 -11.58 13.50
CA LEU A 80 13.89 -11.78 12.27
C LEU A 80 12.93 -11.88 11.06
N THR A 81 11.80 -12.56 11.23
CA THR A 81 10.75 -12.62 10.19
C THR A 81 10.10 -11.27 9.96
N ALA A 82 9.87 -10.46 11.01
CA ALA A 82 9.38 -9.08 10.87
C ALA A 82 10.38 -8.19 10.12
N ILE A 83 11.67 -8.24 10.47
CA ILE A 83 12.72 -7.51 9.75
C ILE A 83 12.81 -7.96 8.28
N GLY A 84 12.69 -9.26 8.01
CA GLY A 84 12.64 -9.78 6.65
C GLY A 84 11.47 -9.20 5.84
N GLY A 85 10.29 -9.10 6.45
CA GLY A 85 9.13 -8.43 5.87
C GLY A 85 9.40 -6.96 5.58
N THR A 86 10.00 -6.24 6.53
CA THR A 86 10.41 -4.83 6.34
C THR A 86 11.36 -4.68 5.16
N ILE A 87 12.40 -5.53 5.06
CA ILE A 87 13.38 -5.48 3.97
C ILE A 87 12.68 -5.71 2.63
N LEU A 88 11.86 -6.75 2.54
CA LEU A 88 11.11 -7.07 1.33
C LEU A 88 10.23 -5.88 0.90
N GLY A 89 9.51 -5.27 1.85
CA GLY A 89 8.67 -4.10 1.59
C GLY A 89 9.46 -2.86 1.19
N SER A 90 10.66 -2.69 1.73
CA SER A 90 11.53 -1.53 1.47
C SER A 90 12.19 -1.53 0.09
N ILE A 91 12.36 -2.71 -0.52
CA ILE A 91 12.95 -2.83 -1.87
C ILE A 91 11.89 -2.78 -2.97
N THR A 92 10.65 -3.11 -2.62
CA THR A 92 9.51 -2.98 -3.51
C THR A 92 9.06 -1.53 -3.64
N ALA A 93 8.61 -1.17 -4.83
CA ALA A 93 8.21 0.19 -5.15
C ALA A 93 6.89 0.19 -5.91
N GLY A 94 6.17 1.30 -5.79
CA GLY A 94 4.88 1.53 -6.44
C GLY A 94 3.78 1.84 -5.44
N PRO A 95 2.55 2.06 -5.91
CA PRO A 95 1.42 2.40 -5.05
C PRO A 95 1.22 1.40 -3.89
N PRO A 96 1.04 1.86 -2.63
CA PRO A 96 0.89 0.97 -1.48
C PRO A 96 -0.26 -0.04 -1.57
N ILE A 97 -1.31 0.29 -2.31
CA ILE A 97 -2.45 -0.59 -2.56
C ILE A 97 -2.05 -1.92 -3.24
N LEU A 98 -0.89 -1.96 -3.89
CA LEU A 98 -0.38 -3.14 -4.58
C LEU A 98 0.30 -4.13 -3.64
N SER A 99 0.57 -3.72 -2.41
CA SER A 99 1.09 -4.63 -1.38
C SER A 99 0.05 -5.66 -0.94
N TYR A 100 -1.26 -5.37 -1.05
CA TYR A 100 -2.32 -6.24 -0.53
C TYR A 100 -2.47 -7.58 -1.27
N PRO A 101 -2.41 -7.65 -2.62
CA PRO A 101 -2.36 -8.93 -3.32
C PRO A 101 -1.17 -9.79 -2.93
N ILE A 102 0.03 -9.19 -2.80
CA ILE A 102 1.24 -9.92 -2.36
C ILE A 102 1.08 -10.40 -0.92
N ALA A 103 0.57 -9.55 -0.05
CA ALA A 103 0.26 -9.89 1.33
C ALA A 103 -0.74 -11.06 1.42
N LYS A 104 -1.72 -11.12 0.50
CA LYS A 104 -2.65 -12.25 0.41
C LYS A 104 -1.94 -13.55 0.01
N ALA A 105 -1.06 -13.51 -0.98
CA ALA A 105 -0.27 -14.67 -1.38
C ALA A 105 0.65 -15.15 -0.24
N MET A 106 1.31 -14.23 0.47
CA MET A 106 2.10 -14.56 1.67
C MET A 106 1.24 -15.22 2.76
N LEU A 107 0.02 -14.71 2.98
CA LEU A 107 -0.92 -15.28 3.95
C LEU A 107 -1.34 -16.70 3.56
N ASP A 108 -1.58 -16.96 2.27
CA ASP A 108 -1.96 -18.28 1.77
C ASP A 108 -0.82 -19.31 1.88
N GLU A 109 0.43 -18.85 1.83
CA GLU A 109 1.62 -19.67 2.14
C GLU A 109 1.89 -19.81 3.64
N GLY A 110 1.01 -19.31 4.52
CA GLY A 110 1.13 -19.47 5.96
C GLY A 110 2.15 -18.56 6.64
N ILE A 111 2.55 -17.46 5.98
CA ILE A 111 3.45 -16.48 6.59
C ILE A 111 2.77 -15.77 7.76
N VAL A 112 3.51 -15.60 8.86
CA VAL A 112 3.01 -14.94 10.08
C VAL A 112 2.55 -13.51 9.80
N LEU A 113 1.41 -13.13 10.37
CA LEU A 113 0.76 -11.83 10.14
C LEU A 113 1.65 -10.63 10.47
N GLY A 114 2.55 -10.73 11.44
CA GLY A 114 3.48 -9.64 11.73
C GLY A 114 4.53 -9.42 10.64
N THR A 115 4.97 -10.46 9.93
CA THR A 115 5.82 -10.30 8.74
C THR A 115 5.08 -9.61 7.61
N ILE A 116 3.82 -9.99 7.38
CA ILE A 116 2.94 -9.36 6.39
C ILE A 116 2.70 -7.89 6.75
N GLY A 117 2.44 -7.60 8.03
CA GLY A 117 2.27 -6.24 8.55
C GLY A 117 3.53 -5.38 8.39
N ALA A 118 4.72 -5.93 8.68
CA ALA A 118 6.01 -5.28 8.45
C ALA A 118 6.21 -4.93 6.97
N PHE A 119 5.89 -5.88 6.08
CA PHE A 119 5.97 -5.74 4.64
C PHE A 119 5.08 -4.60 4.11
N ILE A 120 3.78 -4.62 4.45
CA ILE A 120 2.84 -3.57 4.01
C ILE A 120 3.27 -2.20 4.57
N SER A 121 3.70 -2.16 5.83
CA SER A 121 4.15 -0.92 6.48
C SER A 121 5.40 -0.35 5.81
N ALA A 122 6.39 -1.19 5.54
CA ALA A 122 7.62 -0.79 4.89
C ALA A 122 7.36 -0.31 3.46
N TRP A 123 6.56 -1.03 2.67
CA TRP A 123 6.14 -0.60 1.34
C TRP A 123 5.49 0.79 1.38
N SER A 124 4.63 1.04 2.37
CA SER A 124 3.90 2.30 2.48
C SER A 124 4.78 3.47 2.91
N LEU A 125 5.76 3.21 3.78
CA LEU A 125 6.62 4.26 4.36
C LEU A 125 7.89 4.51 3.55
N ILE A 126 8.41 3.49 2.89
CA ILE A 126 9.68 3.50 2.19
C ILE A 126 9.40 3.37 0.70
N ASP A 127 9.60 4.48 -0.01
CA ASP A 127 9.53 4.52 -1.46
C ASP A 127 10.95 4.72 -2.03
N PRO A 128 11.55 3.68 -2.63
CA PRO A 128 12.85 3.81 -3.30
C PRO A 128 12.84 4.83 -4.44
N ILE A 129 11.68 5.05 -5.08
CA ILE A 129 11.53 5.98 -6.20
C ILE A 129 11.59 7.43 -5.69
N SER A 130 11.09 7.71 -4.49
CA SER A 130 11.16 9.05 -3.89
C SER A 130 12.55 9.39 -3.34
N LEU A 131 13.39 8.40 -3.03
CA LEU A 131 14.68 8.60 -2.38
C LEU A 131 15.64 9.56 -3.14
N PRO A 132 15.84 9.44 -4.49
CA PRO A 132 16.68 10.37 -5.24
C PRO A 132 16.13 11.80 -5.24
N VAL A 133 14.79 11.93 -5.27
CA VAL A 133 14.09 13.21 -5.22
C VAL A 133 14.29 13.86 -3.86
N GLU A 134 14.09 13.12 -2.77
CA GLU A 134 14.34 13.60 -1.40
C GLU A 134 15.79 14.05 -1.21
N ILE A 135 16.76 13.27 -1.72
CA ILE A 135 18.17 13.65 -1.66
C ILE A 135 18.42 14.98 -2.37
N ARG A 136 17.78 15.20 -3.53
CA ARG A 136 17.95 16.40 -4.34
C ARG A 136 17.30 17.64 -3.72
N PHE A 137 16.11 17.50 -3.14
CA PHE A 137 15.32 18.64 -2.64
C PHE A 137 15.50 18.91 -1.14
N LEU A 138 15.68 17.88 -0.32
CA LEU A 138 15.73 17.97 1.15
C LEU A 138 17.12 17.63 1.72
N GLY A 139 18.01 17.10 0.89
CA GLY A 139 19.38 16.79 1.23
C GLY A 139 19.59 15.37 1.74
N LYS A 140 20.82 14.87 1.59
CA LYS A 140 21.21 13.49 1.92
C LYS A 140 20.93 13.08 3.37
N LYS A 141 21.19 14.00 4.32
CA LYS A 141 20.97 13.72 5.76
C LYS A 141 19.49 13.48 6.05
N PHE A 142 18.60 14.29 5.47
CA PHE A 142 17.16 14.12 5.65
C PHE A 142 16.69 12.78 5.08
N ALA A 143 17.00 12.51 3.81
CA ALA A 143 16.56 11.29 3.13
C ALA A 143 17.02 10.01 3.87
N PHE A 144 18.28 9.99 4.33
CA PHE A 144 18.81 8.87 5.10
C PHE A 144 18.09 8.66 6.43
N TRP A 145 17.89 9.72 7.22
CA TRP A 145 17.19 9.61 8.50
C TRP A 145 15.72 9.25 8.32
N ARG A 146 15.04 9.80 7.31
CA ARG A 146 13.65 9.45 6.98
C ARG A 146 13.53 7.98 6.62
N PHE A 147 14.39 7.47 5.75
CA PHE A 147 14.43 6.07 5.38
C PHE A 147 14.65 5.17 6.60
N PHE A 148 15.68 5.49 7.41
CA PHE A 148 16.04 4.70 8.58
C PHE A 148 14.96 4.68 9.66
N MET A 149 14.35 5.83 9.97
CA MET A 149 13.23 5.91 10.90
C MET A 149 12.01 5.15 10.38
N SER A 150 11.71 5.25 9.09
CA SER A 150 10.62 4.52 8.45
C SER A 150 10.82 3.00 8.56
N PHE A 151 12.05 2.54 8.35
CA PHE A 151 12.43 1.13 8.46
C PHE A 151 12.26 0.61 9.90
N ILE A 152 12.65 1.41 10.89
CA ILE A 152 12.44 1.08 12.30
C ILE A 152 10.95 1.00 12.62
N VAL A 153 10.15 2.00 12.23
CA VAL A 153 8.71 2.03 12.50
C VAL A 153 8.02 0.81 11.89
N ALA A 154 8.28 0.49 10.62
CA ALA A 154 7.72 -0.68 9.96
C ALA A 154 8.09 -2.00 10.66
N SER A 155 9.35 -2.12 11.11
CA SER A 155 9.80 -3.30 11.87
C SER A 155 9.10 -3.40 13.23
N ILE A 156 8.90 -2.28 13.93
CA ILE A 156 8.16 -2.25 15.20
C ILE A 156 6.71 -2.67 14.99
N VAL A 157 6.04 -2.19 13.94
CA VAL A 157 4.67 -2.61 13.60
C VAL A 157 4.62 -4.12 13.43
N GLY A 158 5.55 -4.69 12.65
CA GLY A 158 5.61 -6.13 12.42
C GLY A 158 5.81 -6.94 13.70
N VAL A 159 6.78 -6.54 14.53
CA VAL A 159 7.03 -7.21 15.83
C VAL A 159 5.81 -7.10 16.74
N THR A 160 5.16 -5.93 16.78
CA THR A 160 3.98 -5.71 17.62
C THR A 160 2.81 -6.59 17.17
N MET A 161 2.55 -6.67 15.87
CA MET A 161 1.53 -7.55 15.32
C MET A 161 1.84 -9.03 15.56
N SER A 162 3.10 -9.44 15.40
CA SER A 162 3.58 -10.79 15.73
C SER A 162 3.40 -11.20 17.19
N ILE A 163 3.31 -10.24 18.12
CA ILE A 163 3.09 -10.51 19.54
C ILE A 163 1.60 -10.51 19.88
N LEU A 164 0.82 -9.66 19.22
CA LEU A 164 -0.61 -9.46 19.51
C LEU A 164 -1.54 -10.48 18.83
N LEU A 165 -1.11 -11.07 17.71
CA LEU A 165 -1.89 -11.96 16.86
C LEU A 165 -1.21 -13.33 16.77
#